data_AF-A0A3D8JVV3-F1
#
_entry.id   AF-A0A3D8JVV3-F1
#
_cell.length_a   1.000
_cell.length_b   1.000
_cell.length_c   1.000
_cell.angle_alpha   90.00
_cell.angle_beta   90.00
_cell.angle_gamma   90.00
#
_symmetry.space_group_name_H-M   'P 1'
#
loop_
_entity.id
_entity.type
_entity.pdbx_description
1 polymer ?
#
loop_
_entity_poly.entity_id
_entity_poly.type
_entity_poly.pdbx_seq_one_letter_code
_entity_poly.pdbx_strand_id
1 'polypeptide(L)'
;MPDSVPIFMGVSRAVVVRSSPSCAPSSHPMRTCVREPATSAAAMPCEAAERGIAPPIRSRECRNEATFSSLARQPLESIRPDGTPDPSMFPTLYLPLLSSLGASNLPGGSKADSRIATYVNEADLALAMQHAHWLIEKTGAAPTEAASLPALLQSLADLEAACGDAAEAEALYRSAQKKFAGSKLEMRALSCRNAGWQALLRFRPGVALLCFMRLVDEAEVTAAWRLEGHCGLGLALLALGDATQALAVLDELDEILESEHGVTDHAAWREIATLLRFDFAVQHELRTNARLDDHVYWKTPALEERSLNQGDPHSAAQRAQQAARTVPMPLLAQRFGYLCALRQVIAGDREALADINDHLDWAHHNGLADYMRTTRIEVALALIAAGCEDVAERVLEPLQRGTRQQGATLSELDRTYCAAKTCTARGRHQEALALYRRHASIASRSLRQEAHPSVTFASRPARRRPQLDDLGARLPARYRRAYAFMQANLDRKDLSVHEIAAEIGVTERALQNAFRTFLGLSPREVIRRERMERIRAELVAADRGVMHTARKWGVHSRSALVAGYRKQFNEVPTDTIER
;
A
#
# COMPACT_ATOMS: atom_id res chain seq x y z
N MET A 1 17.95 36.42 -15.84
CA MET A 1 18.53 37.60 -15.16
C MET A 1 18.46 38.77 -16.12
N PRO A 2 17.91 39.93 -15.74
CA PRO A 2 17.18 40.28 -14.51
C PRO A 2 15.65 40.32 -14.76
N ASP A 3 14.81 39.87 -13.83
CA ASP A 3 14.27 40.54 -12.63
C ASP A 3 13.21 41.60 -12.95
N SER A 4 12.00 41.44 -12.39
CA SER A 4 11.35 42.43 -11.53
C SER A 4 9.93 42.01 -11.11
N VAL A 5 9.77 41.99 -9.80
CA VAL A 5 8.57 41.85 -8.96
C VAL A 5 7.61 43.04 -9.16
N PRO A 6 6.31 42.92 -8.84
CA PRO A 6 5.57 44.04 -8.27
C PRO A 6 5.17 43.76 -6.82
N ILE A 7 5.69 44.66 -5.98
CA ILE A 7 5.36 44.94 -4.60
C ILE A 7 4.00 45.65 -4.59
N PHE A 8 3.09 45.25 -3.71
CA PHE A 8 2.04 46.14 -3.21
C PHE A 8 2.16 46.29 -1.70
N MET A 9 2.63 47.47 -1.29
CA MET A 9 2.49 48.03 0.05
C MET A 9 1.09 48.63 0.21
N GLY A 10 0.53 48.52 1.41
CA GLY A 10 -0.78 49.10 1.76
C GLY A 10 -1.11 49.10 3.25
N VAL A 11 -0.16 49.55 4.08
CA VAL A 11 -0.29 50.48 5.24
C VAL A 11 -1.44 50.30 6.28
N SER A 12 -0.99 49.91 7.48
CA SER A 12 -1.28 50.42 8.84
C SER A 12 -2.69 50.54 9.42
N ARG A 13 -2.87 49.87 10.57
CA ARG A 13 -3.26 50.55 11.81
C ARG A 13 -2.61 49.92 13.04
N ALA A 14 -2.21 50.79 13.96
CA ALA A 14 -1.25 50.59 15.03
C ALA A 14 -1.89 50.22 16.38
N VAL A 15 -1.12 49.44 17.16
CA VAL A 15 -0.86 49.54 18.61
C VAL A 15 -2.06 49.49 19.59
N VAL A 16 -2.07 48.46 20.46
CA VAL A 16 -1.94 48.63 21.93
C VAL A 16 -1.28 47.36 22.53
N VAL A 17 -0.10 47.55 23.11
CA VAL A 17 0.58 46.60 24.01
C VAL A 17 0.05 46.83 25.42
N ARG A 18 -0.36 45.75 26.12
CA ARG A 18 -0.44 45.74 27.59
C ARG A 18 0.20 44.49 28.14
N SER A 19 1.38 44.69 28.70
CA SER A 19 2.14 43.83 29.60
C SER A 19 1.64 43.94 31.03
N SER A 20 1.60 42.83 31.78
CA SER A 20 1.77 42.76 33.25
C SER A 20 1.73 41.30 33.75
N PRO A 21 2.34 40.99 34.92
CA PRO A 21 3.22 39.83 35.09
C PRO A 21 2.71 38.79 36.12
N SER A 22 3.30 37.59 36.15
CA SER A 22 3.15 36.66 37.29
C SER A 22 4.48 36.43 38.00
N CYS A 23 4.46 36.62 39.32
CA CYS A 23 5.57 36.54 40.26
C CYS A 23 6.14 35.12 40.44
N ALA A 24 7.43 35.11 40.81
CA ALA A 24 8.24 33.99 41.26
C ALA A 24 8.07 33.75 42.79
N PRO A 25 8.71 32.71 43.38
CA PRO A 25 8.19 31.95 44.53
C PRO A 25 8.75 32.35 45.91
N SER A 26 8.10 31.89 46.98
CA SER A 26 8.57 31.96 48.36
C SER A 26 8.72 30.58 49.01
N SER A 27 9.73 30.46 49.87
CA SER A 27 10.34 29.27 50.46
C SER A 27 9.86 28.90 51.87
N HIS A 28 9.84 27.58 52.16
CA HIS A 28 10.14 26.87 53.44
C HIS A 28 9.14 26.93 54.63
N PRO A 29 9.25 26.04 55.65
CA PRO A 29 9.47 24.57 55.69
C PRO A 29 8.56 23.85 56.75
N MET A 30 8.50 22.50 56.81
CA MET A 30 8.51 21.67 58.05
C MET A 30 8.21 20.17 57.82
N ARG A 31 9.16 19.34 58.31
CA ARG A 31 9.06 18.08 59.12
C ARG A 31 7.64 17.64 59.55
N THR A 32 7.23 16.37 59.73
CA THR A 32 7.83 15.04 59.95
C THR A 32 6.66 14.04 60.13
N CYS A 33 6.76 12.78 59.66
CA CYS A 33 6.49 11.55 60.44
C CYS A 33 6.36 10.28 59.57
N VAL A 34 7.45 9.51 59.48
CA VAL A 34 7.61 8.13 60.01
C VAL A 34 6.39 7.18 59.92
N ARG A 35 6.45 6.09 59.13
CA ARG A 35 6.79 4.70 59.55
C ARG A 35 6.46 3.63 58.47
N GLU A 36 7.47 2.87 58.08
CA GLU A 36 7.45 1.46 57.66
C GLU A 36 8.56 0.77 58.49
N PRO A 37 8.75 -0.57 58.50
CA PRO A 37 7.88 -1.71 58.17
C PRO A 37 7.91 -2.80 59.27
N ALA A 38 7.14 -3.89 59.14
CA ALA A 38 7.43 -5.15 59.82
C ALA A 38 6.91 -6.38 59.07
N THR A 39 7.86 -7.16 58.61
CA THR A 39 7.78 -8.55 58.13
C THR A 39 7.49 -9.54 59.27
N SER A 40 6.67 -10.57 59.03
CA SER A 40 7.01 -11.96 59.43
C SER A 40 6.04 -12.97 58.82
N ALA A 41 6.63 -14.01 58.24
CA ALA A 41 6.01 -15.20 57.68
C ALA A 41 5.40 -16.13 58.75
N ALA A 42 4.44 -16.99 58.36
CA ALA A 42 4.57 -18.45 58.44
C ALA A 42 3.28 -19.20 58.00
N ALA A 43 3.51 -20.27 57.22
CA ALA A 43 2.82 -21.56 57.18
C ALA A 43 1.43 -21.73 56.49
N MET A 44 1.50 -22.37 55.32
CA MET A 44 0.51 -23.30 54.72
C MET A 44 0.31 -24.58 55.58
N PRO A 45 -0.76 -25.44 55.42
CA PRO A 45 -1.17 -26.03 54.13
C PRO A 45 -2.66 -26.39 53.88
N CYS A 46 -2.93 -26.70 52.59
CA CYS A 46 -3.91 -27.63 51.98
C CYS A 46 -5.30 -27.87 52.62
N GLU A 47 -6.37 -27.62 51.87
CA GLU A 47 -7.17 -28.66 51.17
C GLU A 47 -8.37 -28.04 50.42
N ALA A 48 -8.89 -28.81 49.45
CA ALA A 48 -9.66 -28.36 48.31
C ALA A 48 -11.19 -28.33 48.49
N ALA A 49 -11.82 -27.69 47.49
CA ALA A 49 -13.07 -28.09 46.85
C ALA A 49 -14.43 -27.58 47.37
N GLU A 50 -15.08 -26.87 46.44
CA GLU A 50 -16.52 -26.89 46.11
C GLU A 50 -17.51 -26.12 47.02
N ARG A 51 -17.91 -24.93 46.53
CA ARG A 51 -19.31 -24.55 46.25
C ARG A 51 -19.43 -23.09 45.75
N GLY A 52 -20.06 -22.91 44.59
CA GLY A 52 -20.82 -21.72 44.14
C GLY A 52 -20.02 -20.41 44.02
N ILE A 53 -19.93 -19.75 42.87
CA ILE A 53 -21.02 -19.18 42.06
C ILE A 53 -20.37 -18.75 40.73
N ALA A 54 -20.91 -19.18 39.60
CA ALA A 54 -20.51 -18.66 38.29
C ALA A 54 -21.00 -17.20 38.14
N PRO A 55 -20.22 -16.29 37.52
CA PRO A 55 -20.72 -14.94 37.22
C PRO A 55 -21.85 -15.02 36.19
N PRO A 56 -22.84 -14.09 36.21
CA PRO A 56 -24.01 -14.21 35.36
C PRO A 56 -23.62 -14.03 33.89
N ILE A 57 -24.04 -14.98 33.07
CA ILE A 57 -24.01 -14.87 31.61
C ILE A 57 -24.93 -13.70 31.25
N ARG A 58 -24.35 -12.54 30.94
CA ARG A 58 -25.12 -11.44 30.31
C ARG A 58 -25.70 -11.97 29.01
N SER A 59 -27.01 -11.85 28.85
CA SER A 59 -27.75 -12.27 27.66
C SER A 59 -27.14 -11.67 26.39
N ARG A 60 -27.19 -12.44 25.29
CA ARG A 60 -26.67 -12.04 23.96
C ARG A 60 -27.18 -10.66 23.49
N GLU A 61 -28.41 -10.29 23.87
CA GLU A 61 -29.00 -8.99 23.55
C GLU A 61 -28.33 -7.81 24.29
N CYS A 62 -28.00 -7.98 25.58
CA CYS A 62 -27.34 -6.92 26.36
C CYS A 62 -25.90 -6.65 25.92
N ARG A 63 -25.19 -7.67 25.39
CA ARG A 63 -23.84 -7.48 24.85
C ARG A 63 -23.90 -6.66 23.56
N ASN A 64 -24.88 -6.94 22.71
CA ASN A 64 -25.09 -6.22 21.46
C ASN A 64 -25.47 -4.74 21.72
N GLU A 65 -26.43 -4.45 22.60
CA GLU A 65 -26.81 -3.06 22.94
C GLU A 65 -25.64 -2.25 23.51
N ALA A 66 -24.78 -2.86 24.34
CA ALA A 66 -23.59 -2.19 24.89
C ALA A 66 -22.56 -1.85 23.79
N THR A 67 -22.27 -2.79 22.88
CA THR A 67 -21.36 -2.57 21.74
C THR A 67 -21.91 -1.49 20.79
N PHE A 68 -23.22 -1.50 20.52
CA PHE A 68 -23.86 -0.46 19.69
C PHE A 68 -23.79 0.94 20.32
N SER A 69 -23.96 1.01 21.64
CA SER A 69 -23.87 2.28 22.39
C SER A 69 -22.42 2.81 22.41
N SER A 70 -21.42 1.92 22.39
CA SER A 70 -20.00 2.27 22.29
C SER A 70 -19.65 2.93 20.95
N LEU A 71 -19.99 2.28 19.83
CA LEU A 71 -19.71 2.76 18.47
C LEU A 71 -20.29 4.17 18.20
N ALA A 72 -21.47 4.45 18.75
CA ALA A 72 -22.16 5.74 18.60
C ALA A 72 -21.65 6.85 19.53
N ARG A 73 -20.96 6.50 20.64
CA ARG A 73 -20.54 7.46 21.68
C ARG A 73 -19.10 7.95 21.55
N GLN A 74 -18.24 7.26 20.79
CA GLN A 74 -16.87 7.72 20.58
C GLN A 74 -16.85 9.07 19.85
N PRO A 75 -16.42 10.16 20.49
CA PRO A 75 -16.35 11.47 19.85
C PRO A 75 -15.20 11.47 18.84
N LEU A 76 -15.45 12.00 17.65
CA LEU A 76 -14.37 12.45 16.75
C LEU A 76 -13.92 13.81 17.29
N GLU A 77 -12.70 13.90 17.83
CA GLU A 77 -12.15 15.17 18.29
C GLU A 77 -12.11 16.21 17.15
N SER A 78 -12.15 17.48 17.56
CA SER A 78 -12.61 18.65 16.82
C SER A 78 -12.28 18.71 15.33
N ILE A 79 -13.31 19.06 14.55
CA ILE A 79 -13.27 19.64 13.20
C ILE A 79 -12.02 20.51 13.01
N ARG A 80 -11.17 20.15 12.05
CA ARG A 80 -10.07 21.04 11.65
C ARG A 80 -10.63 22.39 11.19
N PRO A 81 -10.07 23.52 11.65
CA PRO A 81 -10.54 24.85 11.25
C PRO A 81 -10.38 25.14 9.75
N ASP A 82 -9.59 24.33 9.03
CA ASP A 82 -9.01 24.70 7.74
C ASP A 82 -9.81 24.29 6.49
N GLY A 83 -10.99 23.69 6.66
CA GLY A 83 -11.86 23.43 5.51
C GLY A 83 -11.38 22.33 4.55
N THR A 84 -10.52 21.42 5.03
CA THR A 84 -10.05 20.27 4.26
C THR A 84 -11.13 19.19 4.18
N PRO A 85 -11.43 18.63 2.99
CA PRO A 85 -12.50 17.67 2.79
C PRO A 85 -12.33 16.41 3.67
N ASP A 86 -13.46 15.88 4.15
CA ASP A 86 -13.53 14.64 4.95
C ASP A 86 -12.92 13.48 4.16
N PRO A 87 -12.00 12.68 4.71
CA PRO A 87 -11.36 11.57 4.01
C PRO A 87 -12.20 10.28 3.99
N SER A 88 -12.19 9.53 2.88
CA SER A 88 -12.85 8.22 2.69
C SER A 88 -11.97 7.15 2.00
N MET A 89 -10.83 6.77 2.59
CA MET A 89 -10.05 5.58 2.18
C MET A 89 -9.03 5.17 3.23
N PHE A 90 -8.63 3.90 3.17
CA PHE A 90 -7.79 3.21 4.15
C PHE A 90 -6.27 3.17 3.88
N PRO A 91 -5.64 3.91 2.91
CA PRO A 91 -4.20 3.78 2.65
C PRO A 91 -3.34 4.24 3.84
N THR A 92 -3.97 4.90 4.81
CA THR A 92 -3.40 5.44 6.04
C THR A 92 -2.47 4.47 6.77
N LEU A 93 -2.83 3.19 6.88
CA LEU A 93 -2.00 2.21 7.60
C LEU A 93 -0.79 1.72 6.79
N TYR A 94 -0.91 1.73 5.47
CA TYR A 94 0.14 1.22 4.59
C TYR A 94 1.28 2.23 4.43
N LEU A 95 1.00 3.54 4.46
CA LEU A 95 2.05 4.56 4.27
C LEU A 95 3.18 4.49 5.31
N PRO A 96 2.93 4.52 6.64
CA PRO A 96 4.01 4.45 7.63
C PRO A 96 4.84 3.17 7.48
N LEU A 97 4.19 2.06 7.16
CA LEU A 97 4.86 0.78 6.97
C LEU A 97 5.74 0.78 5.71
N LEU A 98 5.19 1.19 4.56
CA LEU A 98 5.92 1.30 3.30
C LEU A 98 7.09 2.29 3.43
N SER A 99 6.87 3.40 4.13
CA SER A 99 7.90 4.38 4.47
C SER A 99 9.02 3.75 5.29
N SER A 100 8.70 2.95 6.31
CA SER A 100 9.70 2.29 7.15
C SER A 100 10.60 1.32 6.36
N LEU A 101 10.03 0.61 5.37
CA LEU A 101 10.79 -0.26 4.47
C LEU A 101 11.62 0.55 3.45
N GLY A 102 11.08 1.68 2.99
CA GLY A 102 11.74 2.58 2.05
C GLY A 102 12.86 3.42 2.67
N ALA A 103 12.77 3.79 3.95
CA ALA A 103 13.68 4.69 4.66
C ALA A 103 15.11 4.14 4.78
N SER A 104 15.25 2.81 4.84
CA SER A 104 16.54 2.12 4.81
C SER A 104 17.39 2.44 3.56
N ASN A 105 16.76 2.98 2.50
CA ASN A 105 17.40 3.30 1.22
C ASN A 105 17.64 4.81 1.01
N LEU A 106 17.25 5.68 1.94
CA LEU A 106 17.63 7.09 1.89
C LEU A 106 19.12 7.25 2.27
N PRO A 107 19.87 8.17 1.64
CA PRO A 107 21.25 8.44 2.02
C PRO A 107 21.33 8.79 3.51
N GLY A 108 22.06 7.99 4.30
CA GLY A 108 22.17 8.16 5.75
C GLY A 108 21.20 7.32 6.61
N GLY A 109 20.42 6.40 6.01
CA GLY A 109 19.57 5.45 6.74
C GLY A 109 20.33 4.75 7.87
N SER A 110 19.92 5.01 9.11
CA SER A 110 20.67 4.65 10.32
C SER A 110 19.93 3.57 11.11
N LYS A 111 20.63 2.92 12.06
CA LYS A 111 19.98 2.11 13.11
C LYS A 111 18.92 2.88 13.90
N ALA A 112 18.91 4.22 13.84
CA ALA A 112 17.88 5.07 14.45
C ALA A 112 16.50 4.90 13.80
N ASP A 113 16.43 4.72 12.47
CA ASP A 113 15.16 4.49 11.75
C ASP A 113 14.54 3.14 12.11
N SER A 114 15.37 2.17 12.52
CA SER A 114 14.94 0.83 12.94
C SER A 114 13.95 0.85 14.11
N ARG A 115 14.06 1.81 15.04
CA ARG A 115 13.12 1.88 16.19
C ARG A 115 11.77 2.43 15.79
N ILE A 116 11.73 3.46 14.93
CA ILE A 116 10.48 3.96 14.36
C ILE A 116 9.78 2.82 13.61
N ALA A 117 10.52 2.10 12.75
CA ALA A 117 10.02 0.93 12.04
C ALA A 117 9.50 -0.17 12.99
N THR A 118 10.16 -0.38 14.13
CA THR A 118 9.72 -1.35 15.15
C THR A 118 8.35 -0.97 15.72
N TYR A 119 8.17 0.27 16.17
CA TYR A 119 6.89 0.73 16.71
C TYR A 119 5.77 0.74 15.66
N VAL A 120 6.09 1.11 14.42
CA VAL A 120 5.14 0.97 13.29
C VAL A 120 4.72 -0.49 13.11
N ASN A 121 5.67 -1.43 13.08
CA ASN A 121 5.38 -2.85 12.93
C ASN A 121 4.54 -3.39 14.11
N GLU A 122 4.82 -2.96 15.34
CA GLU A 122 4.11 -3.31 16.57
C GLU A 122 2.71 -2.68 16.68
N ALA A 123 2.29 -1.90 15.67
CA ALA A 123 1.01 -1.21 15.63
C ALA A 123 0.83 -0.10 16.69
N ASP A 124 1.94 0.51 17.13
CA ASP A 124 1.98 1.66 18.03
C ASP A 124 2.52 2.91 17.30
N LEU A 125 1.64 3.51 16.50
CA LEU A 125 1.97 4.69 15.69
C LEU A 125 2.13 5.94 16.56
N ALA A 126 1.44 6.02 17.70
CA ALA A 126 1.61 7.11 18.65
C ALA A 126 3.04 7.13 19.22
N LEU A 127 3.55 5.97 19.64
CA LEU A 127 4.92 5.84 20.13
C LEU A 127 5.95 6.03 19.00
N ALA A 128 5.66 5.54 17.80
CA ALA A 128 6.49 5.80 16.62
C ALA A 128 6.66 7.32 16.37
N MET A 129 5.55 8.07 16.44
CA MET A 129 5.54 9.51 16.24
C MET A 129 6.28 10.27 17.35
N GLN A 130 6.05 9.92 18.61
CA GLN A 130 6.80 10.49 19.74
C GLN A 130 8.31 10.22 19.61
N HIS A 131 8.69 9.01 19.21
CA HIS A 131 10.08 8.64 19.06
C HIS A 131 10.75 9.36 17.88
N ALA A 132 10.04 9.55 16.77
CA ALA A 132 10.51 10.29 15.61
C ALA A 132 10.81 11.77 15.96
N HIS A 133 9.90 12.43 16.68
CA HIS A 133 10.12 13.79 17.20
C HIS A 133 11.38 13.88 18.06
N TRP A 134 11.51 12.99 19.05
CA TRP A 134 12.66 12.94 19.95
C TRP A 134 13.98 12.70 19.19
N LEU A 135 13.99 11.79 18.21
CA LEU A 135 15.16 11.53 17.38
C LEU A 135 15.56 12.74 16.54
N ILE A 136 14.60 13.46 15.96
CA ILE A 136 14.87 14.68 15.17
C ILE A 136 15.49 15.77 16.04
N GLU A 137 14.95 16.02 17.24
CA GLU A 137 15.51 17.00 18.19
C GLU A 137 16.94 16.64 18.59
N LYS A 138 17.17 15.37 18.93
CA LYS A 138 18.49 14.86 19.30
C LYS A 138 19.50 14.95 18.15
N THR A 139 19.10 14.55 16.95
CA THR A 139 19.94 14.57 15.74
C THR A 139 20.25 16.01 15.32
N GLY A 140 19.29 16.92 15.42
CA GLY A 140 19.48 18.34 15.14
C GLY A 140 20.51 19.01 16.05
N ALA A 141 20.71 18.50 17.27
CA ALA A 141 21.72 18.97 18.21
C ALA A 141 23.13 18.36 17.99
N ALA A 142 23.26 17.29 17.19
CA ALA A 142 24.50 16.53 17.01
C ALA A 142 25.01 16.59 15.54
N PRO A 143 26.11 17.31 15.25
CA PRO A 143 26.61 17.51 13.88
C PRO A 143 26.99 16.21 13.15
N THR A 144 27.38 15.16 13.89
CA THR A 144 27.84 13.87 13.36
C THR A 144 26.74 12.99 12.80
N GLU A 145 25.47 13.23 13.17
CA GLU A 145 24.31 12.45 12.73
C GLU A 145 23.45 13.19 11.69
N ALA A 146 23.90 14.36 11.21
CA ALA A 146 23.16 15.22 10.29
C ALA A 146 22.78 14.54 8.95
N ALA A 147 23.48 13.48 8.55
CA ALA A 147 23.20 12.74 7.33
C ALA A 147 21.88 11.96 7.36
N SER A 148 21.39 11.51 8.53
CA SER A 148 20.12 10.77 8.65
C SER A 148 18.89 11.67 8.82
N LEU A 149 19.10 12.97 9.07
CA LEU A 149 18.04 13.92 9.36
C LEU A 149 16.97 14.02 8.25
N PRO A 150 17.30 13.99 6.93
CA PRO A 150 16.28 13.98 5.88
C PRO A 150 15.36 12.76 5.94
N ALA A 151 15.90 11.58 6.26
CA ALA A 151 15.12 10.33 6.37
C ALA A 151 14.20 10.32 7.60
N LEU A 152 14.68 10.85 8.72
CA LEU A 152 13.87 11.04 9.93
C LEU A 152 12.72 12.02 9.70
N LEU A 153 12.99 13.16 9.07
CA LEU A 153 11.95 14.15 8.73
C LEU A 153 10.92 13.58 7.75
N GLN A 154 11.38 12.77 6.78
CA GLN A 154 10.51 12.07 5.84
C GLN A 154 9.60 11.05 6.55
N SER A 155 10.15 10.26 7.47
CA SER A 155 9.40 9.27 8.26
C SER A 155 8.37 9.93 9.17
N LEU A 156 8.74 11.04 9.83
CA LEU A 156 7.80 11.81 10.64
C LEU A 156 6.70 12.43 9.77
N ALA A 157 7.05 12.99 8.61
CA ALA A 157 6.06 13.53 7.68
C ALA A 157 5.05 12.49 7.20
N ASP A 158 5.50 11.26 6.94
CA ASP A 158 4.62 10.14 6.56
C ASP A 158 3.71 9.70 7.72
N LEU A 159 4.19 9.74 8.98
CA LEU A 159 3.38 9.50 10.18
C LEU A 159 2.33 10.61 10.37
N GLU A 160 2.72 11.88 10.28
CA GLU A 160 1.81 13.02 10.37
C GLU A 160 0.75 12.97 9.26
N ALA A 161 1.16 12.63 8.03
CA ALA A 161 0.22 12.44 6.92
C ALA A 161 -0.78 11.32 7.20
N ALA A 162 -0.36 10.23 7.85
CA ALA A 162 -1.24 9.13 8.23
C ALA A 162 -2.20 9.52 9.39
N CYS A 163 -1.72 10.25 10.40
CA CYS A 163 -2.57 10.83 11.44
C CYS A 163 -3.52 11.91 10.90
N GLY A 164 -3.18 12.43 9.72
CA GLY A 164 -3.99 13.29 8.90
C GLY A 164 -3.55 14.74 8.89
N ASP A 165 -2.54 15.15 9.69
CA ASP A 165 -2.05 16.53 9.69
C ASP A 165 -1.29 16.86 8.40
N ALA A 166 -2.09 17.22 7.40
CA ALA A 166 -1.63 17.50 6.06
C ALA A 166 -0.76 18.76 5.98
N ALA A 167 -0.91 19.71 6.91
CA ALA A 167 -0.15 20.95 6.94
C ALA A 167 1.24 20.70 7.51
N GLU A 168 1.30 20.00 8.66
CA GLU A 168 2.57 19.63 9.29
C GLU A 168 3.37 18.66 8.41
N ALA A 169 2.72 17.62 7.85
CA ALA A 169 3.36 16.72 6.92
C ALA A 169 3.99 17.46 5.72
N GLU A 170 3.30 18.47 5.17
CA GLU A 170 3.82 19.27 4.06
C GLU A 170 5.01 20.15 4.47
N ALA A 171 4.99 20.72 5.69
CA ALA A 171 6.11 21.46 6.24
C ALA A 171 7.34 20.56 6.43
N LEU A 172 7.14 19.36 6.98
CA LEU A 172 8.20 18.37 7.21
C LEU A 172 8.79 17.84 5.89
N TYR A 173 7.97 17.50 4.89
CA TYR A 173 8.49 17.11 3.56
C TYR A 173 9.35 18.22 2.93
N ARG A 174 8.92 19.49 3.02
CA ARG A 174 9.72 20.61 2.53
C ARG A 174 11.03 20.76 3.30
N SER A 175 11.01 20.51 4.62
CA SER A 175 12.21 20.52 5.45
C SER A 175 13.17 19.39 5.07
N ALA A 176 12.67 18.17 4.87
CA ALA A 176 13.43 17.02 4.40
C ALA A 176 14.09 17.30 3.04
N GLN A 177 13.31 17.83 2.08
CA GLN A 177 13.82 18.18 0.74
C GLN A 177 14.93 19.23 0.77
N LYS A 178 14.83 20.26 1.62
CA LYS A 178 15.88 21.28 1.78
C LYS A 178 17.20 20.71 2.29
N LYS A 179 17.13 19.62 3.06
CA LYS A 179 18.28 18.94 3.66
C LYS A 179 18.74 17.72 2.87
N PHE A 180 18.03 17.37 1.80
CA PHE A 180 18.33 16.22 0.97
C PHE A 180 19.57 16.49 0.10
N ALA A 181 20.55 15.59 0.17
CA ALA A 181 21.84 15.72 -0.52
C ALA A 181 22.02 14.72 -1.68
N GLY A 182 20.93 14.17 -2.23
CA GLY A 182 20.97 13.27 -3.38
C GLY A 182 20.93 13.97 -4.74
N SER A 183 20.92 13.17 -5.80
CA SER A 183 20.84 13.62 -7.19
C SER A 183 19.51 14.30 -7.52
N LYS A 184 19.47 15.04 -8.65
CA LYS A 184 18.24 15.66 -9.15
C LYS A 184 17.16 14.63 -9.51
N LEU A 185 17.56 13.42 -9.92
CA LEU A 185 16.64 12.34 -10.26
C LEU A 185 16.01 11.77 -8.99
N GLU A 186 16.80 11.49 -7.96
CA GLU A 186 16.30 11.03 -6.66
C GLU A 186 15.37 12.06 -6.01
N MET A 187 15.72 13.35 -6.08
CA MET A 187 14.85 14.42 -5.59
C MET A 187 13.51 14.46 -6.33
N ARG A 188 13.50 14.23 -7.65
CA ARG A 188 12.26 14.17 -8.43
C ARG A 188 11.43 12.96 -8.04
N ALA A 189 12.03 11.78 -7.90
CA ALA A 189 11.34 10.57 -7.47
C ALA A 189 10.73 10.75 -6.08
N LEU A 190 11.50 11.27 -5.12
CA LEU A 190 11.00 11.59 -3.76
C LEU A 190 9.84 12.60 -3.80
N SER A 191 9.93 13.62 -4.65
CA SER A 191 8.84 14.60 -4.83
C SER A 191 7.58 13.96 -5.41
N CYS A 192 7.73 13.06 -6.39
CA CYS A 192 6.60 12.33 -6.98
C CYS A 192 5.96 11.38 -5.95
N ARG A 193 6.78 10.67 -5.16
CA ARG A 193 6.32 9.82 -4.05
C ARG A 193 5.49 10.63 -3.05
N ASN A 194 6.04 11.73 -2.52
CA ASN A 194 5.37 12.54 -1.51
C ASN A 194 4.08 13.16 -2.05
N ALA A 195 4.11 13.71 -3.27
CA ALA A 195 2.93 14.26 -3.92
C ALA A 195 1.86 13.18 -4.18
N GLY A 196 2.26 11.95 -4.51
CA GLY A 196 1.37 10.81 -4.70
C GLY A 196 0.62 10.45 -3.42
N TRP A 197 1.35 10.23 -2.32
CA TRP A 197 0.74 9.92 -1.03
C TRP A 197 -0.13 11.05 -0.48
N GLN A 198 0.35 12.29 -0.55
CA GLN A 198 -0.45 13.45 -0.16
C GLN A 198 -1.72 13.58 -1.01
N ALA A 199 -1.65 13.32 -2.31
CA ALA A 199 -2.83 13.35 -3.18
C ALA A 199 -3.81 12.23 -2.82
N LEU A 200 -3.32 11.02 -2.55
CA LEU A 200 -4.14 9.87 -2.21
C LEU A 200 -4.87 10.07 -0.87
N LEU A 201 -4.13 10.49 0.17
CA LEU A 201 -4.68 10.79 1.50
C LEU A 201 -5.61 12.02 1.50
N ARG A 202 -5.47 12.92 0.52
CA ARG A 202 -6.38 14.07 0.30
C ARG A 202 -7.45 13.78 -0.77
N PHE A 203 -7.73 12.53 -1.10
CA PHE A 203 -8.86 12.14 -1.96
C PHE A 203 -8.79 12.65 -3.39
N ARG A 204 -7.57 12.70 -3.93
CA ARG A 204 -7.31 13.01 -5.35
C ARG A 204 -6.64 11.80 -6.01
N PRO A 205 -7.35 10.68 -6.16
CA PRO A 205 -6.75 9.42 -6.57
C PRO A 205 -6.20 9.45 -7.99
N GLY A 206 -6.78 10.20 -8.95
CA GLY A 206 -6.18 10.34 -10.27
C GLY A 206 -4.88 11.14 -10.27
N VAL A 207 -4.74 12.15 -9.40
CA VAL A 207 -3.46 12.85 -9.21
C VAL A 207 -2.44 11.90 -8.59
N ALA A 208 -2.85 11.13 -7.58
CA ALA A 208 -1.99 10.11 -6.97
C ALA A 208 -1.55 9.06 -8.00
N LEU A 209 -2.47 8.56 -8.82
CA LEU A 209 -2.21 7.60 -9.89
C LEU A 209 -1.14 8.11 -10.84
N LEU A 210 -1.24 9.36 -11.30
CA LEU A 210 -0.25 9.96 -12.19
C LEU A 210 1.12 10.15 -11.52
N CYS A 211 1.13 10.53 -10.23
CA CYS A 211 2.36 10.66 -9.45
C CYS A 211 3.07 9.31 -9.27
N PHE A 212 2.34 8.26 -8.89
CA PHE A 212 2.91 6.93 -8.71
C PHE A 212 3.29 6.28 -10.05
N MET A 213 2.51 6.51 -11.11
CA MET A 213 2.86 6.09 -12.47
C MET A 213 4.22 6.67 -12.88
N ARG A 214 4.42 7.98 -12.65
CA ARG A 214 5.71 8.63 -12.90
C ARG A 214 6.83 8.08 -12.04
N LEU A 215 6.55 7.75 -10.77
CA LEU A 215 7.54 7.15 -9.87
C LEU A 215 8.01 5.77 -10.37
N VAL A 216 7.09 4.90 -10.78
CA VAL A 216 7.44 3.53 -11.22
C VAL A 216 8.08 3.50 -12.62
N ASP A 217 7.83 4.51 -13.46
CA ASP A 217 8.41 4.62 -14.80
C ASP A 217 9.82 5.23 -14.79
N GLU A 218 10.24 5.87 -13.71
CA GLU A 218 11.56 6.48 -13.56
C GLU A 218 12.66 5.39 -13.50
N ALA A 219 13.66 5.49 -14.38
CA ALA A 219 14.59 4.38 -14.66
C ALA A 219 15.60 4.09 -13.53
N GLU A 220 15.94 5.09 -12.71
CA GLU A 220 17.00 5.01 -11.70
C GLU A 220 16.46 4.95 -10.26
N VAL A 221 15.18 4.59 -10.09
CA VAL A 221 14.57 4.46 -8.77
C VAL A 221 14.89 3.09 -8.16
N THR A 222 15.20 3.09 -6.86
CA THR A 222 15.48 1.87 -6.08
C THR A 222 14.30 0.90 -6.11
N ALA A 223 14.60 -0.39 -5.93
CA ALA A 223 13.59 -1.43 -5.90
C ALA A 223 12.49 -1.16 -4.84
N ALA A 224 12.87 -0.68 -3.65
CA ALA A 224 11.94 -0.35 -2.58
C ALA A 224 10.95 0.76 -2.96
N TRP A 225 11.43 1.87 -3.54
CA TRP A 225 10.53 2.95 -4.02
C TRP A 225 9.67 2.52 -5.20
N ARG A 226 10.17 1.59 -6.03
CA ARG A 226 9.36 1.00 -7.09
C ARG A 226 8.24 0.14 -6.51
N LEU A 227 8.54 -0.73 -5.55
CA LEU A 227 7.54 -1.55 -4.84
C LEU A 227 6.50 -0.69 -4.12
N GLU A 228 6.96 0.37 -3.43
CA GLU A 228 6.09 1.37 -2.82
C GLU A 228 5.19 2.06 -3.87
N GLY A 229 5.75 2.45 -5.01
CA GLY A 229 5.01 3.04 -6.12
C GLY A 229 3.93 2.10 -6.67
N HIS A 230 4.19 0.79 -6.75
CA HIS A 230 3.16 -0.19 -7.15
C HIS A 230 2.07 -0.34 -6.09
N CYS A 231 2.41 -0.32 -4.80
CA CYS A 231 1.41 -0.28 -3.73
C CYS A 231 0.51 0.98 -3.86
N GLY A 232 1.14 2.14 -4.08
CA GLY A 232 0.44 3.42 -4.29
C GLY A 232 -0.46 3.41 -5.53
N LEU A 233 0.02 2.84 -6.65
CA LEU A 233 -0.79 2.64 -7.86
C LEU A 233 -2.01 1.77 -7.58
N GLY A 234 -1.84 0.62 -6.94
CA GLY A 234 -2.93 -0.29 -6.60
C GLY A 234 -3.99 0.38 -5.73
N LEU A 235 -3.56 1.10 -4.68
CA LEU A 235 -4.45 1.85 -3.81
C LEU A 235 -5.19 2.97 -4.57
N ALA A 236 -4.51 3.69 -5.46
CA ALA A 236 -5.14 4.72 -6.29
C ALA A 236 -6.12 4.16 -7.33
N LEU A 237 -5.87 2.97 -7.87
CA LEU A 237 -6.79 2.30 -8.80
C LEU A 237 -8.04 1.79 -8.08
N LEU A 238 -7.87 1.18 -6.90
CA LEU A 238 -9.00 0.79 -6.06
C LEU A 238 -9.85 2.02 -5.69
N ALA A 239 -9.20 3.15 -5.40
CA ALA A 239 -9.87 4.41 -5.10
C ALA A 239 -10.78 4.91 -6.22
N LEU A 240 -10.36 4.65 -7.46
CA LEU A 240 -11.09 4.98 -8.68
C LEU A 240 -12.18 3.95 -9.02
N GLY A 241 -12.34 2.91 -8.19
CA GLY A 241 -13.29 1.82 -8.40
C GLY A 241 -12.76 0.72 -9.33
N ASP A 242 -11.50 0.77 -9.76
CA ASP A 242 -10.90 -0.21 -10.67
C ASP A 242 -10.13 -1.31 -9.91
N ALA A 243 -10.89 -2.19 -9.26
CA ALA A 243 -10.33 -3.33 -8.52
C ALA A 243 -9.54 -4.28 -9.42
N THR A 244 -9.92 -4.39 -10.69
CA THR A 244 -9.24 -5.24 -11.67
C THR A 244 -7.82 -4.81 -11.92
N GLN A 245 -7.62 -3.55 -12.28
CA GLN A 245 -6.29 -3.02 -12.51
C GLN A 245 -5.51 -2.91 -11.18
N ALA A 246 -6.19 -2.64 -10.07
CA ALA A 246 -5.55 -2.62 -8.76
C ALA A 246 -4.90 -3.97 -8.41
N LEU A 247 -5.59 -5.09 -8.66
CA LEU A 247 -5.04 -6.44 -8.47
C LEU A 247 -3.92 -6.76 -9.48
N ALA A 248 -4.07 -6.36 -10.75
CA ALA A 248 -3.04 -6.56 -11.78
C ALA A 248 -1.71 -5.85 -11.42
N VAL A 249 -1.78 -4.66 -10.82
CA VAL A 249 -0.58 -3.95 -10.34
C VAL A 249 0.12 -4.70 -9.19
N LEU A 250 -0.62 -5.43 -8.35
CA LEU A 250 0.00 -6.27 -7.32
C LEU A 250 0.69 -7.50 -7.93
N ASP A 251 0.19 -8.01 -9.06
CA ASP A 251 0.89 -9.08 -9.79
C ASP A 251 2.21 -8.56 -10.39
N GLU A 252 2.24 -7.33 -10.92
CA GLU A 252 3.48 -6.65 -11.33
C GLU A 252 4.46 -6.47 -10.14
N LEU A 253 3.94 -6.17 -8.95
CA LEU A 253 4.74 -6.06 -7.73
C LEU A 253 5.42 -7.39 -7.38
N ASP A 254 4.70 -8.51 -7.43
CA ASP A 254 5.27 -9.83 -7.20
C ASP A 254 6.37 -10.16 -8.22
N GLU A 255 6.17 -9.78 -9.49
CA GLU A 255 7.20 -9.95 -10.51
C GLU A 255 8.49 -9.17 -10.21
N ILE A 256 8.38 -7.98 -9.61
CA ILE A 256 9.53 -7.19 -9.16
C ILE A 256 10.21 -7.89 -8.00
N LEU A 257 9.46 -8.34 -6.99
CA LEU A 257 9.98 -9.11 -5.86
C LEU A 257 10.67 -10.41 -6.27
N GLU A 258 10.24 -11.02 -7.37
CA GLU A 258 10.88 -12.21 -7.90
C GLU A 258 12.16 -11.90 -8.70
N SER A 259 12.23 -10.75 -9.37
CA SER A 259 13.25 -10.50 -10.39
C SER A 259 14.40 -9.58 -9.98
N GLU A 260 14.21 -8.66 -9.04
CA GLU A 260 15.27 -7.74 -8.61
C GLU A 260 16.12 -8.31 -7.47
N HIS A 261 17.44 -8.33 -7.67
CA HIS A 261 18.40 -8.67 -6.63
C HIS A 261 18.67 -7.46 -5.74
N GLY A 262 18.71 -7.64 -4.41
CA GLY A 262 19.05 -6.58 -3.47
C GLY A 262 17.88 -5.86 -2.80
N VAL A 263 16.63 -6.30 -3.02
CA VAL A 263 15.50 -5.86 -2.18
C VAL A 263 15.77 -6.30 -0.73
N THR A 264 15.78 -5.36 0.21
CA THR A 264 15.77 -5.67 1.63
C THR A 264 14.36 -6.04 2.08
N ASP A 265 14.22 -6.82 3.15
CA ASP A 265 12.92 -7.11 3.77
C ASP A 265 11.88 -7.73 2.83
N HIS A 266 12.30 -8.62 1.93
CA HIS A 266 11.43 -9.33 0.98
C HIS A 266 10.19 -9.97 1.65
N ALA A 267 10.33 -10.47 2.88
CA ALA A 267 9.21 -11.05 3.62
C ALA A 267 8.15 -9.99 3.94
N ALA A 268 8.55 -8.82 4.44
CA ALA A 268 7.64 -7.72 4.74
C ALA A 268 6.91 -7.22 3.48
N TRP A 269 7.62 -7.07 2.36
CA TRP A 269 6.97 -6.70 1.10
C TRP A 269 5.94 -7.72 0.62
N ARG A 270 6.22 -9.03 0.75
CA ARG A 270 5.25 -10.09 0.42
C ARG A 270 4.05 -10.06 1.35
N GLU A 271 4.24 -9.81 2.64
CA GLU A 271 3.15 -9.68 3.61
C GLU A 271 2.23 -8.50 3.26
N ILE A 272 2.81 -7.34 2.92
CA ILE A 272 2.05 -6.16 2.48
C ILE A 272 1.27 -6.46 1.21
N ALA A 273 1.91 -7.04 0.19
CA ALA A 273 1.24 -7.39 -1.06
C ALA A 273 0.13 -8.42 -0.85
N THR A 274 0.32 -9.38 0.06
CA THR A 274 -0.68 -10.38 0.43
C THR A 274 -1.88 -9.73 1.12
N LEU A 275 -1.66 -8.84 2.09
CA LEU A 275 -2.75 -8.15 2.76
C LEU A 275 -3.49 -7.19 1.81
N LEU A 276 -2.78 -6.41 0.99
CA LEU A 276 -3.38 -5.51 0.01
C LEU A 276 -4.30 -6.27 -0.94
N ARG A 277 -3.93 -7.48 -1.39
CA ARG A 277 -4.82 -8.33 -2.20
C ARG A 277 -6.08 -8.71 -1.45
N PHE A 278 -5.97 -9.06 -0.17
CA PHE A 278 -7.14 -9.37 0.64
C PHE A 278 -8.03 -8.14 0.84
N ASP A 279 -7.45 -6.99 1.17
CA ASP A 279 -8.15 -5.71 1.30
C ASP A 279 -8.89 -5.39 0.00
N PHE A 280 -8.20 -5.40 -1.14
CA PHE A 280 -8.79 -5.10 -2.46
C PHE A 280 -9.94 -6.04 -2.79
N ALA A 281 -9.81 -7.32 -2.46
CA ALA A 281 -10.86 -8.31 -2.68
C ALA A 281 -12.09 -8.08 -1.77
N VAL A 282 -11.91 -7.77 -0.48
CA VAL A 282 -13.01 -7.41 0.43
C VAL A 282 -13.71 -6.14 -0.06
N GLN A 283 -12.92 -5.16 -0.45
CA GLN A 283 -13.38 -3.88 -0.97
C GLN A 283 -14.17 -4.06 -2.27
N HIS A 284 -13.77 -4.98 -3.14
CA HIS A 284 -14.52 -5.35 -4.34
C HIS A 284 -15.80 -6.13 -4.01
N GLU A 285 -15.74 -7.12 -3.12
CA GLU A 285 -16.89 -7.91 -2.63
C GLU A 285 -17.97 -6.99 -2.04
N LEU A 286 -17.58 -6.02 -1.22
CA LEU A 286 -18.51 -5.04 -0.65
C LEU A 286 -19.20 -4.22 -1.74
N ARG A 287 -18.43 -3.60 -2.66
CA ARG A 287 -18.95 -2.68 -3.69
C ARG A 287 -19.79 -3.36 -4.77
N THR A 288 -19.63 -4.68 -4.92
CA THR A 288 -20.40 -5.49 -5.88
C THR A 288 -21.65 -6.11 -5.26
N ASN A 289 -21.90 -5.91 -3.96
CA ASN A 289 -23.08 -6.44 -3.30
C ASN A 289 -24.38 -5.87 -3.91
N ALA A 290 -25.34 -6.76 -4.17
CA ALA A 290 -26.60 -6.43 -4.84
C ALA A 290 -27.42 -5.33 -4.15
N ARG A 291 -27.31 -5.17 -2.82
CA ARG A 291 -28.03 -4.10 -2.09
C ARG A 291 -27.43 -2.71 -2.30
N LEU A 292 -26.24 -2.65 -2.88
CA LEU A 292 -25.53 -1.43 -3.24
C LEU A 292 -25.58 -1.16 -4.77
N ASP A 293 -26.45 -1.87 -5.51
CA ASP A 293 -26.52 -1.76 -6.97
C ASP A 293 -27.00 -0.39 -7.50
N ASP A 294 -27.54 0.45 -6.62
CA ASP A 294 -27.92 1.83 -6.91
C ASP A 294 -26.79 2.84 -6.63
N HIS A 295 -25.56 2.39 -6.37
CA HIS A 295 -24.40 3.26 -6.15
C HIS A 295 -23.82 3.79 -7.47
N VAL A 296 -24.16 5.03 -7.82
CA VAL A 296 -23.93 5.64 -9.15
C VAL A 296 -22.47 5.56 -9.60
N TYR A 297 -21.51 5.80 -8.70
CA TYR A 297 -20.09 5.84 -9.06
C TYR A 297 -19.53 4.44 -9.37
N TRP A 298 -19.85 3.43 -8.54
CA TRP A 298 -19.28 2.08 -8.66
C TRP A 298 -19.91 1.27 -9.78
N LYS A 299 -21.16 1.57 -10.14
CA LYS A 299 -21.90 0.92 -11.22
C LYS A 299 -21.78 1.64 -12.57
N THR A 300 -20.67 2.34 -12.78
CA THR A 300 -20.41 2.96 -14.07
C THR A 300 -20.03 1.87 -15.08
N PRO A 301 -20.59 1.85 -16.32
CA PRO A 301 -20.36 0.78 -17.29
C PRO A 301 -18.88 0.46 -17.57
N ALA A 302 -18.03 1.49 -17.58
CA ALA A 302 -16.58 1.33 -17.77
C ALA A 302 -15.89 0.48 -16.68
N LEU A 303 -16.44 0.46 -15.46
CA LEU A 303 -15.97 -0.37 -14.34
C LEU A 303 -16.66 -1.75 -14.33
N GLU A 304 -17.92 -1.81 -14.77
CA GLU A 304 -18.68 -3.06 -14.86
C GLU A 304 -18.13 -3.99 -15.96
N GLU A 305 -17.83 -3.47 -17.16
CA GLU A 305 -17.20 -4.24 -18.25
C GLU A 305 -15.88 -4.89 -17.82
N ARG A 306 -15.11 -4.23 -16.95
CA ARG A 306 -13.85 -4.74 -16.40
C ARG A 306 -14.07 -5.86 -15.37
N SER A 307 -15.20 -5.82 -14.66
CA SER A 307 -15.57 -6.80 -13.63
C SER A 307 -16.15 -8.10 -14.21
N LEU A 308 -16.79 -8.06 -15.39
CA LEU A 308 -17.43 -9.23 -16.03
C LEU A 308 -16.47 -10.39 -16.33
N ASN A 309 -15.16 -10.13 -16.42
CA ASN A 309 -14.12 -11.15 -16.66
C ASN A 309 -13.54 -11.74 -15.37
N GLN A 310 -14.03 -11.34 -14.21
CA GLN A 310 -13.56 -11.82 -12.92
C GLN A 310 -14.55 -12.83 -12.36
N GLY A 311 -14.02 -13.90 -11.77
CA GLY A 311 -14.84 -14.88 -11.05
C GLY A 311 -15.59 -14.23 -9.88
N ASP A 312 -16.45 -15.01 -9.22
CA ASP A 312 -17.25 -14.56 -8.09
C ASP A 312 -16.43 -13.75 -7.04
N PRO A 313 -16.78 -12.48 -6.77
CA PRO A 313 -16.09 -11.62 -5.81
C PRO A 313 -15.94 -12.23 -4.42
N HIS A 314 -16.97 -12.94 -3.95
CA HIS A 314 -16.95 -13.62 -2.64
C HIS A 314 -15.87 -14.70 -2.59
N SER A 315 -15.83 -15.55 -3.62
CA SER A 315 -14.80 -16.59 -3.79
C SER A 315 -13.39 -16.01 -3.93
N ALA A 316 -13.23 -14.88 -4.61
CA ALA A 316 -11.94 -14.17 -4.70
C ALA A 316 -11.48 -13.67 -3.32
N ALA A 317 -12.36 -13.01 -2.57
CA ALA A 317 -12.09 -12.54 -1.21
C ALA A 317 -11.76 -13.69 -0.26
N GLN A 318 -12.44 -14.84 -0.38
CA GLN A 318 -12.14 -16.02 0.43
C GLN A 318 -10.76 -16.61 0.15
N ARG A 319 -10.34 -16.70 -1.13
CA ARG A 319 -8.99 -17.15 -1.50
C ARG A 319 -7.92 -16.19 -0.95
N ALA A 320 -8.13 -14.89 -1.10
CA ALA A 320 -7.21 -13.88 -0.59
C ALA A 320 -7.13 -13.89 0.95
N GLN A 321 -8.26 -14.09 1.64
CA GLN A 321 -8.28 -14.26 3.09
C GLN A 321 -7.42 -15.45 3.52
N GLN A 322 -7.57 -16.61 2.84
CA GLN A 322 -6.80 -17.81 3.16
C GLN A 322 -5.29 -17.57 3.01
N ALA A 323 -4.87 -16.81 1.99
CA ALA A 323 -3.47 -16.44 1.80
C ALA A 323 -2.97 -15.46 2.89
N ALA A 324 -3.81 -14.53 3.33
CA ALA A 324 -3.46 -13.50 4.32
C ALA A 324 -3.48 -13.99 5.79
N ARG A 325 -4.02 -15.19 6.07
CA ARG A 325 -4.06 -15.76 7.43
C ARG A 325 -2.70 -15.87 8.12
N THR A 326 -1.63 -15.98 7.34
CA THR A 326 -0.28 -16.20 7.84
C THR A 326 0.55 -14.93 7.84
N VAL A 327 -0.05 -13.74 7.82
CA VAL A 327 0.68 -12.46 7.91
C VAL A 327 1.05 -12.19 9.38
N PRO A 328 2.33 -12.34 9.78
CA PRO A 328 2.76 -12.19 11.17
C PRO A 328 2.87 -10.74 11.66
N MET A 329 3.05 -9.76 10.77
CA MET A 329 3.30 -8.38 11.18
C MET A 329 2.10 -7.79 11.96
N PRO A 330 2.28 -7.30 13.21
CA PRO A 330 1.16 -6.88 14.06
C PRO A 330 0.27 -5.79 13.46
N LEU A 331 0.84 -4.74 12.84
CA LEU A 331 0.04 -3.69 12.19
C LEU A 331 -0.82 -4.24 11.04
N LEU A 332 -0.26 -5.15 10.23
CA LEU A 332 -1.01 -5.82 9.17
C LEU A 332 -2.06 -6.78 9.75
N ALA A 333 -1.77 -7.43 10.88
CA ALA A 333 -2.71 -8.29 11.59
C ALA A 333 -3.92 -7.51 12.13
N GLN A 334 -3.75 -6.27 12.60
CA GLN A 334 -4.86 -5.38 12.99
C GLN A 334 -5.81 -5.15 11.81
N ARG A 335 -5.27 -4.75 10.64
CA ARG A 335 -6.10 -4.55 9.43
C ARG A 335 -6.70 -5.86 8.93
N PHE A 336 -5.98 -6.98 8.99
CA PHE A 336 -6.51 -8.30 8.64
C PHE A 336 -7.72 -8.69 9.50
N GLY A 337 -7.63 -8.51 10.82
CA GLY A 337 -8.71 -8.78 11.77
C GLY A 337 -9.95 -7.96 11.45
N TYR A 338 -9.76 -6.64 11.24
CA TYR A 338 -10.83 -5.75 10.80
C TYR A 338 -11.51 -6.22 9.50
N LEU A 339 -10.73 -6.58 8.47
CA LEU A 339 -11.28 -7.05 7.19
C LEU A 339 -12.07 -8.35 7.35
N CYS A 340 -11.62 -9.26 8.22
CA CYS A 340 -12.38 -10.48 8.53
C CYS A 340 -13.72 -10.14 9.19
N ALA A 341 -13.73 -9.25 10.18
CA ALA A 341 -14.94 -8.80 10.86
C ALA A 341 -15.89 -8.05 9.89
N LEU A 342 -15.35 -7.23 8.99
CA LEU A 342 -16.14 -6.53 7.97
C LEU A 342 -16.86 -7.52 7.04
N ARG A 343 -16.18 -8.59 6.60
CA ARG A 343 -16.79 -9.65 5.79
C ARG A 343 -17.88 -10.42 6.53
N GLN A 344 -17.68 -10.66 7.83
CA GLN A 344 -18.71 -11.28 8.67
C GLN A 344 -19.95 -10.38 8.78
N VAL A 345 -19.76 -9.07 8.93
CA VAL A 345 -20.87 -8.10 8.89
C VAL A 345 -21.59 -8.12 7.54
N ILE A 346 -20.86 -8.14 6.41
CA ILE A 346 -21.47 -8.27 5.07
C ILE A 346 -22.33 -9.54 4.97
N ALA A 347 -21.88 -10.64 5.59
CA ALA A 347 -22.61 -11.90 5.67
C ALA A 347 -23.80 -11.87 6.66
N GLY A 348 -24.00 -10.77 7.39
CA GLY A 348 -25.11 -10.57 8.33
C GLY A 348 -24.79 -10.94 9.78
N ASP A 349 -23.54 -11.30 10.10
CA ASP A 349 -23.13 -11.58 11.47
C ASP A 349 -22.89 -10.26 12.24
N ARG A 350 -23.77 -10.00 13.21
CA ARG A 350 -23.72 -8.79 14.04
C ARG A 350 -22.74 -8.91 15.19
N GLU A 351 -22.31 -10.11 15.59
CA GLU A 351 -21.35 -10.28 16.69
C GLU A 351 -19.97 -9.73 16.30
N ALA A 352 -19.63 -9.77 15.00
CA ALA A 352 -18.43 -9.19 14.42
C ALA A 352 -18.30 -7.66 14.62
N LEU A 353 -19.37 -6.96 15.01
CA LEU A 353 -19.29 -5.53 15.36
C LEU A 353 -18.48 -5.27 16.63
N ALA A 354 -18.32 -6.26 17.51
CA ALA A 354 -17.42 -6.15 18.66
C ALA A 354 -15.97 -5.99 18.20
N ASP A 355 -15.51 -6.85 17.28
CA ASP A 355 -14.16 -6.80 16.73
C ASP A 355 -13.91 -5.50 15.95
N ILE A 356 -14.94 -5.00 15.23
CA ILE A 356 -14.88 -3.68 14.57
C ILE A 356 -14.73 -2.55 15.59
N ASN A 357 -15.42 -2.63 16.73
CA ASN A 357 -15.31 -1.61 17.77
C ASN A 357 -13.91 -1.63 18.41
N ASP A 358 -13.36 -2.80 18.71
CA ASP A 358 -12.01 -2.95 19.25
C ASP A 358 -10.96 -2.36 18.30
N HIS A 359 -11.13 -2.56 16.99
CA HIS A 359 -10.29 -1.96 15.96
C HIS A 359 -10.42 -0.42 15.89
N LEU A 360 -11.64 0.12 16.03
CA LEU A 360 -11.86 1.56 16.08
C LEU A 360 -11.29 2.19 17.37
N ASP A 361 -11.36 1.47 18.49
CA ASP A 361 -10.71 1.87 19.75
C ASP A 361 -9.18 1.90 19.56
N TRP A 362 -8.58 0.87 18.96
CA TRP A 362 -7.15 0.86 18.62
C TRP A 362 -6.76 2.06 17.73
N ALA A 363 -7.55 2.36 16.70
CA ALA A 363 -7.31 3.49 15.82
C ALA A 363 -7.40 4.83 16.55
N HIS A 364 -8.33 4.96 17.50
CA HIS A 364 -8.48 6.15 18.34
C HIS A 364 -7.25 6.39 19.22
N HIS A 365 -6.77 5.34 19.91
CA HIS A 365 -5.57 5.42 20.75
C HIS A 365 -4.33 5.83 19.96
N ASN A 366 -4.29 5.53 18.66
CA ASN A 366 -3.21 5.91 17.74
C ASN A 366 -3.42 7.27 17.05
N GLY A 367 -4.46 8.04 17.41
CA GLY A 367 -4.72 9.35 16.82
C GLY A 367 -5.14 9.32 15.35
N LEU A 368 -5.62 8.17 14.85
CA LEU A 368 -5.93 7.98 13.43
C LEU A 368 -7.36 8.44 13.08
N ALA A 369 -7.66 9.72 13.32
CA ALA A 369 -9.01 10.26 13.14
C ALA A 369 -9.55 10.09 11.71
N ASP A 370 -8.70 10.31 10.70
CA ASP A 370 -9.06 10.21 9.28
C ASP A 370 -9.35 8.76 8.86
N TYR A 371 -8.57 7.82 9.39
CA TYR A 371 -8.78 6.39 9.23
C TYR A 371 -10.07 5.93 9.91
N MET A 372 -10.34 6.40 11.13
CA MET A 372 -11.57 6.11 11.87
C MET A 372 -12.82 6.57 11.11
N ARG A 373 -12.77 7.75 10.47
CA ARG A 373 -13.87 8.26 9.63
C ARG A 373 -14.13 7.34 8.45
N THR A 374 -13.08 6.97 7.72
CA THR A 374 -13.19 6.03 6.59
C THR A 374 -13.77 4.69 7.04
N THR A 375 -13.19 4.11 8.09
CA THR A 375 -13.57 2.79 8.61
C THR A 375 -15.05 2.76 9.02
N ARG A 376 -15.57 3.84 9.60
CA ARG A 376 -17.02 3.98 9.90
C ARG A 376 -17.89 3.98 8.65
N ILE A 377 -17.43 4.60 7.56
CA ILE A 377 -18.16 4.59 6.29
C ILE A 377 -18.13 3.18 5.67
N GLU A 378 -16.99 2.48 5.70
CA GLU A 378 -16.87 1.07 5.26
C GLU A 378 -17.83 0.16 6.04
N VAL A 379 -17.90 0.33 7.37
CA VAL A 379 -18.84 -0.42 8.23
C VAL A 379 -20.30 -0.07 7.92
N ALA A 380 -20.62 1.21 7.66
CA ALA A 380 -21.97 1.61 7.29
C ALA A 380 -22.41 1.00 5.95
N LEU A 381 -21.52 0.95 4.95
CA LEU A 381 -21.75 0.26 3.68
C LEU A 381 -21.99 -1.24 3.89
N ALA A 382 -21.16 -1.90 4.70
CA ALA A 382 -21.32 -3.32 5.02
C ALA A 382 -22.64 -3.61 5.74
N LEU A 383 -23.05 -2.74 6.67
CA LEU A 383 -24.34 -2.86 7.36
C LEU A 383 -25.53 -2.67 6.40
N ILE A 384 -25.45 -1.73 5.45
CA ILE A 384 -26.47 -1.59 4.40
C ILE A 384 -26.49 -2.82 3.49
N ALA A 385 -25.32 -3.36 3.12
CA ALA A 385 -25.20 -4.61 2.37
C ALA A 385 -25.84 -5.80 3.12
N ALA A 386 -25.79 -5.80 4.45
CA ALA A 386 -26.46 -6.76 5.31
C ALA A 386 -27.94 -6.45 5.61
N GLY A 387 -28.45 -5.25 5.28
CA GLY A 387 -29.82 -4.78 5.59
C GLY A 387 -30.04 -4.45 7.05
N CYS A 388 -29.02 -3.87 7.66
CA CYS A 388 -29.03 -3.35 9.02
C CYS A 388 -28.93 -1.81 8.98
N GLU A 389 -29.78 -1.15 8.19
CA GLU A 389 -29.74 0.30 7.98
C GLU A 389 -29.93 1.11 9.28
N ASP A 390 -30.68 0.57 10.24
CA ASP A 390 -30.87 1.15 11.58
C ASP A 390 -29.57 1.20 12.40
N VAL A 391 -28.69 0.21 12.21
CA VAL A 391 -27.37 0.16 12.81
C VAL A 391 -26.43 1.09 12.06
N ALA A 392 -26.48 1.08 10.72
CA ALA A 392 -25.66 1.94 9.87
C ALA A 392 -25.85 3.42 10.21
N GLU A 393 -27.09 3.84 10.49
CA GLU A 393 -27.39 5.21 10.91
C GLU A 393 -26.64 5.62 12.19
N ARG A 394 -26.61 4.73 13.19
CA ARG A 394 -25.91 4.97 14.46
C ARG A 394 -24.39 5.05 14.29
N VAL A 395 -23.82 4.22 13.41
CA VAL A 395 -22.39 4.26 13.06
C VAL A 395 -22.03 5.58 12.35
N LEU A 396 -22.96 6.15 11.58
CA LEU A 396 -22.77 7.41 10.87
C LEU A 396 -22.99 8.66 11.72
N GLU A 397 -23.75 8.58 12.81
CA GLU A 397 -24.15 9.74 13.63
C GLU A 397 -22.96 10.63 14.07
N PRO A 398 -21.81 10.09 14.53
CA PRO A 398 -20.64 10.91 14.88
C PRO A 398 -20.10 11.74 13.70
N LEU A 399 -20.23 11.24 12.47
CA LEU A 399 -19.77 11.92 11.26
C LEU A 399 -20.70 13.07 10.85
N GLN A 400 -21.99 12.97 11.17
CA GLN A 400 -23.00 13.96 10.77
C GLN A 400 -22.95 15.24 11.61
N ARG A 401 -22.53 15.16 12.87
CA ARG A 401 -22.49 16.29 13.81
C ARG A 401 -21.38 17.30 13.52
N GLY A 402 -20.38 16.92 12.71
CA GLY A 402 -19.20 17.75 12.41
C GLY A 402 -19.13 18.37 11.02
N THR A 403 -20.05 18.02 10.10
CA THR A 403 -19.87 18.37 8.68
C THR A 403 -20.31 19.81 8.39
N ARG A 404 -19.35 20.73 8.21
CA ARG A 404 -19.60 21.94 7.42
C ARG A 404 -19.76 21.52 5.96
N GLN A 405 -20.74 22.09 5.25
CA GLN A 405 -20.91 21.90 3.80
C GLN A 405 -19.64 22.38 3.06
N GLN A 406 -18.69 21.49 2.87
CA GLN A 406 -17.50 21.73 2.05
C GLN A 406 -17.69 21.03 0.72
N GLY A 407 -16.96 21.49 -0.30
CA GLY A 407 -17.24 21.19 -1.71
C GLY A 407 -17.46 19.71 -1.99
N ALA A 408 -18.38 19.41 -2.90
CA ALA A 408 -18.71 18.05 -3.34
C ALA A 408 -17.47 17.34 -3.94
N THR A 409 -16.74 16.60 -3.09
CA THR A 409 -15.56 15.78 -3.40
C THR A 409 -15.92 14.30 -3.43
N LEU A 410 -15.06 13.49 -4.08
CA LEU A 410 -15.19 12.03 -4.09
C LEU A 410 -15.31 11.45 -2.68
N SER A 411 -14.73 12.12 -1.70
CA SER A 411 -14.68 11.66 -0.33
C SER A 411 -15.98 11.75 0.45
N GLU A 412 -16.94 12.54 -0.02
CA GLU A 412 -18.29 12.62 0.56
C GLU A 412 -19.26 11.60 -0.03
N LEU A 413 -18.84 10.89 -1.09
CA LEU A 413 -19.71 10.10 -1.95
C LEU A 413 -20.41 8.99 -1.19
N ASP A 414 -19.63 8.11 -0.56
CA ASP A 414 -20.12 6.93 0.16
C ASP A 414 -20.90 7.33 1.41
N ARG A 415 -20.45 8.38 2.12
CA ARG A 415 -21.16 8.92 3.29
C ARG A 415 -22.55 9.44 2.89
N THR A 416 -22.64 10.21 1.80
CA THR A 416 -23.92 10.76 1.32
C THR A 416 -24.85 9.66 0.82
N TYR A 417 -24.30 8.65 0.15
CA TYR A 417 -25.05 7.46 -0.24
C TYR A 417 -25.61 6.71 0.98
N CYS A 418 -24.77 6.40 1.96
CA CYS A 418 -25.21 5.68 3.16
C CYS A 418 -26.30 6.46 3.91
N ALA A 419 -26.14 7.78 4.05
CA ALA A 419 -27.16 8.64 4.65
C ALA A 419 -28.49 8.61 3.87
N ALA A 420 -28.45 8.56 2.54
CA ALA A 420 -29.66 8.43 1.73
C ALA A 420 -30.37 7.08 1.96
N LYS A 421 -29.62 5.99 2.04
CA LYS A 421 -30.14 4.64 2.29
C LYS A 421 -30.77 4.52 3.68
N THR A 422 -30.11 5.04 4.72
CA THR A 422 -30.65 5.01 6.09
C THR A 422 -31.88 5.91 6.24
N CYS A 423 -31.92 7.09 5.60
CA CYS A 423 -33.13 7.92 5.55
C CYS A 423 -34.30 7.19 4.85
N THR A 424 -34.02 6.46 3.77
CA THR A 424 -35.02 5.67 3.04
C THR A 424 -35.62 4.58 3.92
N ALA A 425 -34.76 3.82 4.64
CA ALA A 425 -35.20 2.77 5.55
C ALA A 425 -36.08 3.29 6.71
N ARG A 426 -35.90 4.57 7.11
CA ARG A 426 -36.71 5.25 8.14
C ARG A 426 -37.99 5.91 7.61
N GLY A 427 -38.28 5.83 6.31
CA GLY A 427 -39.42 6.51 5.69
C GLY A 427 -39.25 8.02 5.49
N ARG A 428 -38.03 8.57 5.67
CA ARG A 428 -37.71 9.99 5.43
C ARG A 428 -37.42 10.25 3.96
N HIS A 429 -38.41 10.02 3.10
CA HIS A 429 -38.23 10.00 1.65
C HIS A 429 -37.78 11.34 1.05
N GLN A 430 -38.23 12.47 1.61
CA GLN A 430 -37.83 13.81 1.12
C GLN A 430 -36.34 14.08 1.37
N GLU A 431 -35.85 13.79 2.59
CA GLU A 431 -34.43 13.90 2.94
C GLU A 431 -33.59 12.92 2.12
N ALA A 432 -34.05 11.67 1.99
CA ALA A 432 -33.36 10.64 1.21
C ALA A 432 -33.18 11.08 -0.26
N LEU A 433 -34.23 11.63 -0.89
CA LEU A 433 -34.15 12.10 -2.28
C LEU A 433 -33.16 13.27 -2.43
N ALA A 434 -33.13 14.21 -1.47
CA ALA A 434 -32.17 15.31 -1.49
C ALA A 434 -30.72 14.81 -1.37
N LEU A 435 -30.48 13.84 -0.47
CA LEU A 435 -29.17 13.20 -0.31
C LEU A 435 -28.77 12.41 -1.56
N TYR A 436 -29.68 11.64 -2.14
CA TYR A 436 -29.40 10.85 -3.34
C TYR A 436 -29.09 11.75 -4.56
N ARG A 437 -29.79 12.88 -4.72
CA ARG A 437 -29.46 13.90 -5.74
C ARG A 437 -28.06 14.46 -5.54
N ARG A 438 -27.66 14.74 -4.29
CA ARG A 438 -26.30 15.18 -3.96
C ARG A 438 -25.28 14.10 -4.31
N HIS A 439 -25.52 12.85 -3.93
CA HIS A 439 -24.67 11.70 -4.26
C HIS A 439 -24.46 11.57 -5.77
N ALA A 440 -25.52 11.56 -6.57
CA ALA A 440 -25.44 11.45 -8.03
C ALA A 440 -24.65 12.61 -8.67
N SER A 441 -24.81 13.83 -8.13
CA SER A 441 -24.07 15.02 -8.58
C SER A 441 -22.57 14.91 -8.27
N ILE A 442 -22.22 14.46 -7.07
CA ILE A 442 -20.83 14.17 -6.67
C ILE A 442 -20.25 13.10 -7.61
N ALA A 443 -20.92 11.96 -7.74
CA ALA A 443 -20.49 10.85 -8.59
C ALA A 443 -20.17 11.31 -10.02
N SER A 444 -21.12 12.03 -10.64
CA SER A 444 -20.98 12.52 -12.02
C SER A 444 -19.80 13.47 -12.18
N ARG A 445 -19.55 14.35 -11.19
CA ARG A 445 -18.41 15.27 -11.21
C ARG A 445 -17.09 14.51 -11.05
N SER A 446 -17.02 13.60 -10.09
CA SER A 446 -15.84 12.78 -9.82
C SER A 446 -15.48 11.95 -11.05
N LEU A 447 -16.44 11.25 -11.68
CA LEU A 447 -16.19 10.48 -12.90
C LEU A 447 -15.57 11.33 -14.02
N ARG A 448 -16.03 12.58 -14.20
CA ARG A 448 -15.45 13.50 -15.20
C ARG A 448 -14.03 13.93 -14.84
N GLN A 449 -13.77 14.25 -13.57
CA GLN A 449 -12.45 14.68 -13.10
C GLN A 449 -11.42 13.55 -13.23
N GLU A 450 -11.83 12.32 -12.92
CA GLU A 450 -10.94 11.15 -12.88
C GLU A 450 -10.81 10.42 -14.24
N ALA A 451 -11.57 10.83 -15.26
CA ALA A 451 -11.54 10.22 -16.59
C ALA A 451 -10.15 10.32 -17.24
N HIS A 452 -9.52 11.50 -17.22
CA HIS A 452 -8.23 11.70 -17.87
C HIS A 452 -7.10 10.86 -17.23
N PRO A 453 -6.89 10.87 -15.90
CA PRO A 453 -5.94 9.97 -15.25
C PRO A 453 -6.17 8.50 -15.57
N SER A 454 -7.43 8.04 -15.53
CA SER A 454 -7.79 6.65 -15.80
C SER A 454 -7.47 6.23 -17.24
N VAL A 455 -7.78 7.08 -18.22
CA VAL A 455 -7.46 6.84 -19.64
C VAL A 455 -5.96 6.86 -19.87
N THR A 456 -5.24 7.80 -19.23
CA THR A 456 -3.78 7.89 -19.33
C THR A 456 -3.12 6.61 -18.83
N PHE A 457 -3.55 6.12 -17.66
CA PHE A 457 -3.04 4.87 -17.11
C PHE A 457 -3.41 3.66 -17.99
N ALA A 458 -4.66 3.57 -18.46
CA ALA A 458 -5.09 2.49 -19.35
C ALA A 458 -4.34 2.47 -20.70
N SER A 459 -3.92 3.64 -21.18
CA SER A 459 -3.14 3.80 -22.41
C SER A 459 -1.63 3.64 -22.19
N ARG A 460 -1.20 3.48 -20.92
CA ARG A 460 0.21 3.24 -20.59
C ARG A 460 0.64 1.96 -21.31
N PRO A 461 1.70 1.99 -22.13
CA PRO A 461 2.22 0.76 -22.69
C PRO A 461 2.65 -0.08 -21.48
N ALA A 462 1.98 -1.21 -21.26
CA ALA A 462 2.50 -2.21 -20.33
C ALA A 462 3.97 -2.37 -20.69
N ARG A 463 4.88 -2.22 -19.71
CA ARG A 463 6.29 -2.59 -19.90
C ARG A 463 6.29 -4.08 -20.19
N ARG A 464 6.02 -4.43 -21.45
CA ARG A 464 6.10 -5.78 -21.96
C ARG A 464 7.54 -6.16 -21.70
N ARG A 465 7.74 -7.02 -20.70
CA ARG A 465 8.87 -7.94 -20.78
C ARG A 465 8.88 -8.50 -22.20
N PRO A 466 10.04 -8.68 -22.83
CA PRO A 466 10.11 -9.50 -24.01
C PRO A 466 9.35 -10.78 -23.67
N GLN A 467 8.26 -11.03 -24.41
CA GLN A 467 7.37 -12.15 -24.21
C GLN A 467 8.26 -13.37 -23.99
N LEU A 468 8.15 -14.01 -22.82
CA LEU A 468 8.92 -15.23 -22.58
C LEU A 468 8.60 -16.17 -23.73
N ASP A 469 9.61 -16.56 -24.51
CA ASP A 469 9.44 -17.59 -25.54
C ASP A 469 8.75 -18.81 -24.88
N ASP A 470 8.07 -19.67 -25.65
CA ASP A 470 7.32 -20.86 -25.17
C ASP A 470 8.06 -21.71 -24.11
N LEU A 471 9.39 -21.62 -24.10
CA LEU A 471 10.30 -22.26 -23.15
C LEU A 471 10.29 -21.61 -21.76
N GLY A 472 10.28 -20.28 -21.68
CA GLY A 472 10.18 -19.58 -20.41
C GLY A 472 8.83 -19.79 -19.73
N ALA A 473 7.75 -19.88 -20.51
CA ALA A 473 6.39 -20.12 -19.99
C ALA A 473 6.21 -21.50 -19.34
N ARG A 474 6.91 -22.52 -19.85
CA ARG A 474 6.84 -23.91 -19.35
C ARG A 474 7.66 -24.15 -18.08
N LEU A 475 8.52 -23.22 -17.69
CA LEU A 475 9.33 -23.33 -16.49
C LEU A 475 8.56 -22.77 -15.26
N PRO A 476 8.68 -23.42 -14.08
CA PRO A 476 8.23 -22.84 -12.81
C PRO A 476 8.90 -21.49 -12.56
N ALA A 477 8.21 -20.56 -11.87
CA ALA A 477 8.66 -19.19 -11.61
C ALA A 477 10.13 -19.11 -11.17
N ARG A 478 10.54 -19.96 -10.22
CA ARG A 478 11.92 -20.05 -9.72
C ARG A 478 12.99 -20.33 -10.79
N TYR A 479 12.65 -21.03 -11.88
CA TYR A 479 13.58 -21.35 -12.97
C TYR A 479 13.40 -20.47 -14.22
N ARG A 480 12.32 -19.67 -14.30
CA ARG A 480 12.17 -18.66 -15.37
C ARG A 480 13.32 -17.64 -15.33
N ARG A 481 13.81 -17.34 -14.13
CA ARG A 481 14.98 -16.48 -13.91
C ARG A 481 16.26 -17.05 -14.52
N ALA A 482 16.50 -18.35 -14.38
CA ALA A 482 17.65 -19.00 -15.03
C ALA A 482 17.56 -18.87 -16.55
N TYR A 483 16.36 -19.04 -17.13
CA TYR A 483 16.14 -18.85 -18.56
C TYR A 483 16.35 -17.39 -18.99
N ALA A 484 15.85 -16.42 -18.23
CA ALA A 484 16.07 -15.00 -18.53
C ALA A 484 17.56 -14.63 -18.48
N PHE A 485 18.29 -15.10 -17.46
CA PHE A 485 19.73 -14.91 -17.35
C PHE A 485 20.49 -15.55 -18.52
N MET A 486 20.07 -16.74 -18.96
CA MET A 486 20.61 -17.37 -20.17
C MET A 486 20.38 -16.49 -21.41
N GLN A 487 19.15 -16.03 -21.66
CA GLN A 487 18.81 -15.19 -22.82
C GLN A 487 19.62 -13.89 -22.85
N ALA A 488 19.83 -13.25 -21.68
CA ALA A 488 20.58 -12.01 -21.57
C ALA A 488 22.10 -12.17 -21.82
N ASN A 489 22.64 -13.37 -21.65
CA ASN A 489 24.08 -13.66 -21.71
C ASN A 489 24.46 -14.61 -22.87
N LEU A 490 23.58 -14.82 -23.86
CA LEU A 490 23.84 -15.78 -24.95
C LEU A 490 25.04 -15.41 -25.82
N ASP A 491 25.37 -14.13 -25.89
CA ASP A 491 26.53 -13.57 -26.60
C ASP A 491 27.88 -13.99 -25.98
N ARG A 492 27.90 -14.29 -24.68
CA ARG A 492 29.12 -14.71 -23.94
C ARG A 492 29.53 -16.14 -24.27
N LYS A 493 30.74 -16.33 -24.80
CA LYS A 493 31.28 -17.67 -25.13
C LYS A 493 31.43 -18.62 -23.95
N ASP A 494 31.66 -18.06 -22.77
CA ASP A 494 32.02 -18.73 -21.52
C ASP A 494 30.80 -19.04 -20.63
N LEU A 495 29.57 -18.77 -21.11
CA LEU A 495 28.35 -19.04 -20.36
C LEU A 495 28.25 -20.53 -19.95
N SER A 496 28.37 -20.75 -18.65
CA SER A 496 28.46 -22.01 -17.94
C SER A 496 27.15 -22.32 -17.18
N VAL A 497 26.84 -23.60 -17.03
CA VAL A 497 25.68 -24.03 -16.23
C VAL A 497 25.88 -23.71 -14.75
N HIS A 498 27.13 -23.69 -14.30
CA HIS A 498 27.51 -23.34 -12.93
C HIS A 498 27.09 -21.91 -12.59
N GLU A 499 27.45 -20.94 -13.42
CA GLU A 499 27.11 -19.53 -13.14
C GLU A 499 25.60 -19.29 -13.20
N ILE A 500 24.88 -19.95 -14.11
CA ILE A 500 23.42 -19.86 -14.20
C ILE A 500 22.77 -20.42 -12.92
N ALA A 501 23.31 -21.52 -12.39
CA ALA A 501 22.80 -22.13 -11.16
C ALA A 501 23.10 -21.27 -9.93
N ALA A 502 24.31 -20.69 -9.88
CA ALA A 502 24.72 -19.77 -8.83
C ALA A 502 23.85 -18.50 -8.79
N GLU A 503 23.53 -17.93 -9.94
CA GLU A 503 22.69 -16.73 -10.07
C GLU A 503 21.30 -16.91 -9.43
N ILE A 504 20.69 -18.08 -9.57
CA ILE A 504 19.36 -18.36 -8.99
C ILE A 504 19.42 -19.09 -7.64
N GLY A 505 20.63 -19.26 -7.06
CA GLY A 505 20.80 -19.89 -5.75
C GLY A 505 20.44 -21.38 -5.70
N VAL A 506 20.63 -22.12 -6.79
CA VAL A 506 20.36 -23.57 -6.83
C VAL A 506 21.61 -24.37 -7.19
N THR A 507 21.60 -25.67 -6.91
CA THR A 507 22.66 -26.57 -7.40
C THR A 507 22.52 -26.83 -8.89
N GLU A 508 23.63 -27.06 -9.60
CA GLU A 508 23.61 -27.42 -11.02
C GLU A 508 22.69 -28.62 -11.31
N ARG A 509 22.68 -29.60 -10.40
CA ARG A 509 21.82 -30.79 -10.51
C ARG A 509 20.34 -30.43 -10.45
N ALA A 510 19.95 -29.49 -9.57
CA ALA A 510 18.57 -29.01 -9.49
C ALA A 510 18.16 -28.24 -10.75
N LEU A 511 19.05 -27.40 -11.29
CA LEU A 511 18.81 -26.67 -12.54
C LEU A 511 18.66 -27.62 -13.74
N GLN A 512 19.57 -28.58 -13.88
CA GLN A 512 19.52 -29.58 -14.96
C GLN A 512 18.25 -30.44 -14.89
N ASN A 513 17.89 -30.89 -13.69
CA ASN A 513 16.67 -31.68 -13.49
C ASN A 513 15.41 -30.88 -13.85
N ALA A 514 15.33 -29.62 -13.44
CA ALA A 514 14.20 -28.76 -13.77
C ALA A 514 14.05 -28.56 -15.28
N PHE A 515 15.13 -28.19 -15.96
CA PHE A 515 15.12 -28.00 -17.41
C PHE A 515 14.72 -29.29 -18.14
N ARG A 516 15.24 -30.45 -17.71
CA ARG A 516 14.88 -31.74 -18.30
C ARG A 516 13.42 -32.11 -18.04
N THR A 517 12.89 -31.81 -16.86
CA THR A 517 11.50 -32.13 -16.47
C THR A 517 10.48 -31.29 -17.24
N PHE A 518 10.71 -29.98 -17.35
CA PHE A 518 9.73 -29.04 -17.90
C PHE A 518 9.91 -28.77 -19.40
N LEU A 519 11.16 -28.78 -19.89
CA LEU A 519 11.49 -28.48 -21.28
C LEU A 519 11.92 -29.69 -22.10
N GLY A 520 12.20 -30.84 -21.46
CA GLY A 520 12.77 -32.02 -22.12
C GLY A 520 14.22 -31.83 -22.58
N LEU A 521 14.87 -30.72 -22.21
CA LEU A 521 16.20 -30.32 -22.67
C LEU A 521 17.10 -30.00 -21.49
N SER A 522 18.41 -30.19 -21.65
CA SER A 522 19.39 -29.69 -20.69
C SER A 522 19.66 -28.19 -20.88
N PRO A 523 20.12 -27.46 -19.85
CA PRO A 523 20.48 -26.04 -19.99
C PRO A 523 21.47 -25.76 -21.12
N ARG A 524 22.46 -26.63 -21.36
CA ARG A 524 23.41 -26.49 -22.48
C ARG A 524 22.75 -26.64 -23.84
N GLU A 525 21.77 -27.53 -23.97
CA GLU A 525 21.02 -27.70 -25.21
C GLU A 525 20.14 -26.50 -25.49
N VAL A 526 19.54 -25.90 -24.46
CA VAL A 526 18.78 -24.66 -24.59
C VAL A 526 19.69 -23.51 -25.05
N ILE A 527 20.85 -23.27 -24.41
CA ILE A 527 21.81 -22.24 -24.86
C ILE A 527 22.17 -22.43 -26.33
N ARG A 528 22.51 -23.66 -26.71
CA ARG A 528 22.90 -23.96 -28.08
C ARG A 528 21.75 -23.69 -29.05
N ARG A 529 20.52 -24.09 -28.70
CA ARG A 529 19.34 -23.91 -29.55
C ARG A 529 19.05 -22.43 -29.78
N GLU A 530 19.04 -21.66 -28.70
CA GLU A 530 18.76 -20.23 -28.71
C GLU A 530 19.83 -19.43 -29.47
N ARG A 531 21.10 -19.83 -29.38
CA ARG A 531 22.18 -19.24 -30.20
C ARG A 531 21.96 -19.48 -31.69
N MET A 532 21.63 -20.70 -32.10
CA MET A 532 21.42 -21.03 -33.52
C MET A 532 20.21 -20.29 -34.09
N GLU A 533 19.14 -20.12 -33.31
CA GLU A 533 17.95 -19.36 -33.71
C GLU A 533 18.27 -17.88 -33.95
N ARG A 534 19.01 -17.24 -33.03
CA ARG A 534 19.41 -15.84 -33.19
C ARG A 534 20.40 -15.64 -34.33
N ILE A 535 21.33 -16.58 -34.53
CA ILE A 535 22.22 -16.58 -35.69
C ILE A 535 21.39 -16.65 -36.97
N ARG A 536 20.42 -17.55 -37.07
CA ARG A 536 19.53 -17.66 -38.23
C ARG A 536 18.74 -16.38 -38.48
N ALA A 537 18.11 -15.82 -37.45
CA ALA A 537 17.34 -14.58 -37.57
C ALA A 537 18.19 -13.41 -38.08
N GLU A 538 19.44 -13.29 -37.60
CA GLU A 538 20.35 -12.23 -38.04
C GLU A 538 20.91 -12.47 -39.45
N LEU A 539 21.12 -13.73 -39.85
CA LEU A 539 21.51 -14.09 -41.22
C LEU A 539 20.40 -13.81 -42.24
N VAL A 540 19.14 -14.00 -41.86
CA VAL A 540 17.98 -13.67 -42.72
C VAL A 540 17.79 -12.16 -42.84
N ALA A 541 18.06 -11.40 -41.77
CA ALA A 541 17.84 -9.96 -41.73
C ALA A 541 18.96 -9.12 -42.38
N ALA A 542 20.18 -9.65 -42.50
CA ALA A 542 21.32 -8.92 -43.01
C ALA A 542 22.35 -9.82 -43.72
N ASP A 543 22.87 -9.36 -44.87
CA ASP A 543 23.97 -10.01 -45.58
C ASP A 543 25.32 -9.70 -44.92
N ARG A 544 25.56 -10.32 -43.75
CA ARG A 544 26.83 -10.25 -43.01
C ARG A 544 27.50 -11.61 -43.00
N GLY A 545 28.83 -11.64 -42.94
CA GLY A 545 29.59 -12.88 -42.97
C GLY A 545 29.19 -13.86 -41.85
N VAL A 546 28.85 -15.11 -42.21
CA VAL A 546 28.40 -16.20 -41.33
C VAL A 546 29.17 -16.28 -40.00
N MET A 547 30.49 -16.24 -40.06
CA MET A 547 31.34 -16.38 -38.86
C MET A 547 31.39 -15.13 -37.99
N HIS A 548 31.11 -13.95 -38.55
CA HIS A 548 30.98 -12.72 -37.77
C HIS A 548 29.71 -12.78 -36.90
N THR A 549 28.58 -13.14 -37.51
CA THR A 549 27.30 -13.34 -36.82
C THR A 549 27.38 -14.45 -35.76
N ALA A 550 28.04 -15.57 -36.09
CA ALA A 550 28.24 -16.66 -35.13
C ALA A 550 29.07 -16.23 -33.90
N ARG A 551 30.14 -15.45 -34.11
CA ARG A 551 30.99 -14.94 -33.00
C ARG A 551 30.24 -13.98 -32.09
N LYS A 552 29.35 -13.15 -32.65
CA LYS A 552 28.51 -12.22 -31.89
C LYS A 552 27.60 -12.95 -30.88
N TRP A 553 27.13 -14.15 -31.24
CA TRP A 553 26.28 -14.99 -30.39
C TRP A 553 27.08 -16.08 -29.64
N GLY A 554 28.37 -15.86 -29.38
CA GLY A 554 29.19 -16.74 -28.55
C GLY A 554 29.63 -18.06 -29.23
N VAL A 555 29.47 -18.21 -30.54
CA VAL A 555 29.91 -19.40 -31.31
C VAL A 555 31.19 -19.07 -32.10
N HIS A 556 32.34 -19.48 -31.56
CA HIS A 556 33.64 -19.13 -32.14
C HIS A 556 34.20 -20.17 -33.13
N SER A 557 33.71 -21.41 -33.10
CA SER A 557 34.21 -22.51 -33.95
C SER A 557 33.29 -22.77 -35.14
N ARG A 558 33.88 -22.84 -36.35
CA ARG A 558 33.16 -23.22 -37.59
C ARG A 558 32.54 -24.61 -37.50
N SER A 559 33.25 -25.59 -36.94
CA SER A 559 32.72 -26.95 -36.82
C SER A 559 31.55 -27.01 -35.84
N ALA A 560 31.60 -26.26 -34.74
CA ALA A 560 30.51 -26.18 -33.77
C ALA A 560 29.27 -25.49 -34.37
N LEU A 561 29.48 -24.45 -35.18
CA LEU A 561 28.41 -23.77 -35.90
C LEU A 561 27.72 -24.72 -36.88
N VAL A 562 28.46 -25.34 -37.80
CA VAL A 562 27.90 -26.24 -38.83
C VAL A 562 27.20 -27.45 -38.19
N ALA A 563 27.79 -28.06 -37.17
CA ALA A 563 27.19 -29.19 -36.48
C ALA A 563 25.93 -28.80 -35.69
N GLY A 564 25.93 -27.63 -35.05
CA GLY A 564 24.77 -27.10 -34.33
C GLY A 564 23.62 -26.75 -35.28
N TYR A 565 23.94 -26.08 -36.38
CA TYR A 565 22.97 -25.60 -37.38
C TYR A 565 22.30 -26.77 -38.11
N ARG A 566 23.10 -27.75 -38.59
CA ARG A 566 22.56 -28.96 -39.23
C ARG A 566 21.66 -29.75 -38.29
N LYS A 567 22.04 -29.89 -37.01
CA LYS A 567 21.24 -30.62 -36.03
C LYS A 567 19.89 -29.94 -35.73
N GLN A 568 19.77 -28.64 -35.93
CA GLN A 568 18.58 -27.88 -35.58
C GLN A 568 17.67 -27.56 -36.78
N PHE A 569 18.25 -27.29 -37.95
CA PHE A 569 17.53 -26.80 -39.12
C PHE A 569 17.67 -27.70 -40.36
N ASN A 570 18.46 -28.79 -40.29
CA ASN A 570 18.78 -29.66 -41.42
C ASN A 570 19.40 -28.94 -42.65
N GLU A 571 19.91 -27.74 -42.48
CA GLU A 571 20.58 -26.93 -43.52
C GLU A 571 21.96 -26.45 -43.02
N VAL A 572 22.80 -25.85 -43.88
CA VAL A 572 24.01 -25.14 -43.43
C VAL A 572 23.79 -23.62 -43.42
N PRO A 573 24.52 -22.85 -42.58
CA PRO A 573 24.30 -21.39 -42.48
C PRO A 573 24.48 -20.63 -43.81
N THR A 574 25.26 -21.18 -44.75
CA THR A 574 25.44 -20.60 -46.09
C THR A 574 24.16 -20.71 -46.93
N ASP A 575 23.45 -21.84 -46.84
CA ASP A 575 22.19 -22.06 -47.55
C ASP A 575 21.12 -21.04 -47.13
N THR A 576 21.18 -20.56 -45.89
CA THR A 576 20.26 -19.55 -45.35
C THR A 576 20.52 -18.14 -45.89
N ILE A 577 21.76 -17.81 -46.27
CA ILE A 577 22.11 -16.53 -46.90
C ILE A 577 21.73 -16.54 -48.39
N GLU A 578 21.86 -17.69 -49.05
CA GLU A 578 21.57 -17.85 -50.49
C GLU A 578 20.06 -17.91 -50.83
N ARG A 579 19.20 -17.73 -49.82
CA ARG A 579 17.73 -17.88 -49.89
C ARG A 579 17.05 -16.53 -49.77
#